data_AF-I5ATG1-F1
#
_entry.id   AF-I5ATG1-F1
#
_cell.length_a   1.000
_cell.length_b   1.000
_cell.length_c   1.000
_cell.angle_alpha   90.00
_cell.angle_beta   90.00
_cell.angle_gamma   90.00
#
_symmetry.space_group_name_H-M   'P 1'
#
loop_
_entity.id
_entity.type
_entity.pdbx_description
1 polymer ?
#
loop_
_entity_poly.entity_id
_entity_poly.type
_entity_poly.pdbx_seq_one_letter_code
_entity_poly.pdbx_strand_id
1 'polypeptide(L)' 'MLRDVLPKGTSFEFLTQWDVNQIVNHMNSTPRESLGGRTPYDVALEHFGEETIKAFQLKPIAPDEVNLTPKLIRFNK' A
#
# COMPACT_ATOMS: atom_id res chain seq x y z
N MET A 1 2.47 5.54 8.21
CA MET A 1 1.98 5.31 6.82
C MET A 1 2.43 6.44 5.90
N LEU A 2 2.69 6.13 4.63
CA LEU A 2 3.51 6.81 3.60
C LEU A 2 4.88 7.31 4.09
N ARG A 3 4.89 8.20 5.09
CA ARG A 3 6.11 8.74 5.71
C ARG A 3 7.02 7.69 6.35
N ASP A 4 6.50 6.49 6.61
CA ASP A 4 7.27 5.38 7.19
C ASP A 4 8.08 4.66 6.11
N VAL A 5 7.56 4.64 4.88
CA VAL A 5 8.24 4.07 3.69
C VAL A 5 9.07 5.15 2.98
N LEU A 6 8.51 6.34 2.84
CA LEU A 6 9.11 7.53 2.23
C LEU A 6 9.22 8.64 3.29
N PRO A 7 10.30 8.67 4.09
CA PRO A 7 10.50 9.71 5.10
C PRO A 7 10.35 11.11 4.53
N LYS A 8 9.94 12.08 5.37
CA LYS A 8 9.83 13.47 4.94
C LYS A 8 11.15 13.95 4.31
N GLY A 9 11.04 14.65 3.19
CA GLY A 9 12.19 15.09 2.40
C GLY A 9 12.67 14.06 1.36
N THR A 10 12.07 12.87 1.29
CA THR A 10 12.35 11.91 0.20
C THR A 10 11.75 12.44 -1.11
N SER A 11 12.59 12.58 -2.15
CA SER A 11 12.10 12.89 -3.51
C SER A 11 11.27 11.73 -4.06
N PHE A 12 10.26 12.03 -4.87
CA PHE A 12 9.46 11.00 -5.56
C PHE A 12 9.88 10.80 -7.01
N GLU A 13 10.86 11.57 -7.50
CA GLU A 13 11.31 11.58 -8.89
C GLU A 13 11.81 10.22 -9.38
N PHE A 14 12.33 9.39 -8.48
CA PHE A 14 12.86 8.06 -8.80
C PHE A 14 11.81 6.94 -8.69
N LEU A 15 10.58 7.24 -8.26
CA LEU A 15 9.54 6.23 -8.09
C LEU A 15 8.90 5.92 -9.43
N THR A 16 8.87 4.64 -9.78
CA THR A 16 8.06 4.14 -10.89
C THR A 16 6.62 3.91 -10.44
N GLN A 17 5.69 3.75 -11.40
CA GLN A 17 4.32 3.33 -11.08
C GLN A 17 4.31 1.99 -10.31
N TRP A 18 5.26 1.10 -10.59
CA TRP A 18 5.37 -0.17 -9.89
C TRP A 18 5.75 0.02 -8.43
N ASP A 19 6.70 0.92 -8.13
CA ASP A 19 7.07 1.26 -6.74
C ASP A 19 5.89 1.86 -5.99
N VAL A 20 5.17 2.80 -6.61
CA VAL A 20 3.98 3.41 -6.01
C VAL A 20 2.90 2.36 -5.71
N ASN A 21 2.66 1.44 -6.65
CA ASN A 21 1.70 0.35 -6.45
C ASN A 21 2.11 -0.54 -5.27
N GLN A 22 3.39 -0.89 -5.14
CA GLN A 22 3.89 -1.65 -3.99
C GLN A 22 3.62 -0.90 -2.68
N ILE A 23 4.02 0.37 -2.59
CA ILE A 23 3.82 1.20 -1.39
C ILE A 23 2.34 1.24 -0.99
N VAL A 24 1.47 1.52 -1.95
CA VAL A 24 0.02 1.64 -1.72
C VAL A 24 -0.58 0.30 -1.28
N ASN A 25 -0.20 -0.82 -1.92
CA ASN A 25 -0.71 -2.14 -1.55
C ASN A 25 -0.30 -2.55 -0.14
N HIS A 26 0.95 -2.33 0.27
CA HIS A 26 1.38 -2.60 1.65
C HIS A 26 0.68 -1.69 2.66
N MET A 27 0.57 -0.39 2.37
CA MET A 27 -0.10 0.56 3.25
C MET A 27 -1.59 0.27 3.44
N ASN A 28 -2.28 -0.07 2.35
CA ASN A 28 -3.71 -0.31 2.36
C ASN A 28 -4.08 -1.73 2.82
N SER A 29 -3.10 -2.60 3.04
CA SER A 29 -3.30 -3.93 3.65
C SER A 29 -3.03 -3.95 5.16
N THR A 30 -2.82 -2.79 5.78
CA THR A 30 -2.64 -2.67 7.23
C THR A 30 -3.98 -2.34 7.91
N PRO A 31 -4.42 -3.12 8.91
CA PRO A 31 -5.61 -2.83 9.71
C PRO A 31 -5.61 -1.43 10.33
N ARG A 32 -6.78 -0.80 10.40
CA ARG A 32 -6.95 0.48 11.10
C ARG A 32 -8.04 0.38 12.15
N GLU A 33 -7.74 0.83 13.36
CA GLU A 33 -8.73 0.94 14.45
C GLU A 33 -9.93 1.79 14.03
N SER A 34 -9.69 2.90 13.30
CA SER A 34 -10.73 3.77 12.76
C SER A 34 -11.66 3.08 11.74
N LEU A 35 -11.28 1.92 11.23
CA LEU A 35 -12.06 1.08 10.31
C LEU A 35 -12.55 -0.21 11.00
N GLY A 36 -12.58 -0.24 12.33
CA GLY A 36 -12.99 -1.42 13.10
C GLY A 36 -12.04 -2.60 12.94
N GLY A 37 -10.74 -2.35 12.71
CA GLY A 37 -9.74 -3.39 12.46
C GLY A 37 -9.69 -3.88 11.01
N ARG A 38 -10.52 -3.35 10.11
CA ARG A 38 -10.44 -3.66 8.68
C ARG A 38 -9.31 -2.90 8.00
N THR A 39 -8.85 -3.42 6.86
CA THR A 39 -7.86 -2.73 6.05
C THR A 39 -8.55 -1.72 5.10
N PRO A 40 -7.87 -0.64 4.71
CA PRO A 40 -8.37 0.23 3.64
C PRO A 40 -8.67 -0.51 2.33
N TYR A 41 -7.91 -1.57 2.02
CA TYR A 41 -8.17 -2.44 0.87
C TYR A 41 -9.55 -3.11 0.99
N ASP A 42 -9.90 -3.69 2.15
CA ASP A 42 -11.20 -4.35 2.35
C ASP A 42 -12.36 -3.38 2.19
N VAL A 43 -12.20 -2.16 2.71
CA VAL A 43 -13.22 -1.10 2.59
C VAL A 43 -13.37 -0.64 1.14
N ALA A 44 -12.25 -0.49 0.42
CA ALA A 44 -12.28 -0.13 -1.00
C ALA A 44 -12.91 -1.24 -1.85
N LEU A 45 -12.59 -2.51 -1.58
CA LEU A 45 -13.15 -3.65 -2.29
C LEU A 45 -14.67 -3.73 -2.12
N GLU A 46 -15.17 -3.53 -0.90
CA GLU A 46 -16.61 -3.51 -0.63
C GLU A 46 -17.31 -2.36 -1.36
N HIS A 47 -16.70 -1.17 -1.38
CA HIS A 47 -17.34 0.03 -1.91
C HIS A 47 -17.30 0.12 -3.44
N PHE A 48 -16.18 -0.27 -4.06
CA PHE A 48 -15.95 -0.11 -5.50
C PHE A 48 -16.11 -1.40 -6.30
N GLY A 49 -16.07 -2.56 -5.65
CA GLY A 49 -16.15 -3.87 -6.30
C GLY A 49 -14.84 -4.33 -6.92
N GLU A 50 -14.77 -5.63 -7.20
CA GLU A 50 -13.53 -6.32 -7.59
C GLU A 50 -12.93 -5.82 -8.91
N GLU A 51 -13.78 -5.57 -9.92
CA GLU A 51 -13.33 -5.12 -11.25
C GLU A 51 -12.64 -3.76 -11.19
N THR A 52 -13.18 -2.83 -10.41
CA THR A 52 -12.58 -1.50 -10.22
C THR A 52 -11.25 -1.58 -9.47
N ILE A 53 -11.17 -2.37 -8.39
CA ILE A 53 -9.93 -2.57 -7.63
C ILE A 53 -8.84 -3.20 -8.50
N LYS A 54 -9.20 -4.19 -9.35
CA LYS A 54 -8.28 -4.80 -10.32
C LYS A 54 -7.81 -3.80 -11.37
N ALA A 55 -8.70 -2.96 -11.90
CA ALA A 55 -8.35 -1.93 -12.88
C ALA A 55 -7.34 -0.92 -12.31
N PHE A 56 -7.44 -0.59 -11.01
CA PHE A 56 -6.45 0.23 -10.31
C PHE A 56 -5.18 -0.52 -9.88
N GLN A 57 -5.07 -1.82 -10.22
CA GLN A 57 -3.93 -2.68 -9.87
C GLN A 57 -3.68 -2.79 -8.35
N LEU A 58 -4.74 -2.61 -7.56
CA LEU A 58 -4.70 -2.74 -6.12
C LEU A 58 -4.78 -4.21 -5.71
N LYS A 59 -3.94 -4.61 -4.77
CA LYS A 59 -3.87 -6.00 -4.29
C LYS A 59 -3.75 -6.03 -2.78
N PRO A 60 -4.36 -7.03 -2.12
CA PRO A 60 -4.13 -7.25 -0.70
C PRO A 60 -2.73 -7.84 -0.52
N ILE A 61 -2.11 -7.53 0.61
CA ILE A 61 -0.86 -8.13 1.09
C ILE A 61 -1.19 -8.91 2.36
N ALA A 62 -0.64 -10.13 2.48
CA ALA A 62 -0.85 -10.92 3.69
C ALA A 62 -0.27 -10.19 4.92
N PRO A 63 -0.91 -10.28 6.10
CA PRO A 63 -0.49 -9.50 7.27
C PRO A 63 0.99 -9.67 7.66
N ASP A 64 1.55 -10.86 7.49
CA ASP A 64 2.94 -11.22 7.75
C ASP A 64 3.92 -10.72 6.66
N GLU A 65 3.42 -10.36 5.49
CA GLU A 65 4.20 -9.81 4.37
C GLU A 65 4.15 -8.28 4.31
N VAL A 66 3.32 -7.63 5.12
CA VAL A 66 3.23 -6.16 5.14
C VAL A 66 4.55 -5.53 5.62
N ASN A 67 5.17 -4.74 4.75
CA ASN A 67 6.36 -3.96 5.07
C ASN A 67 6.10 -2.47 4.90
N LEU A 68 6.17 -1.71 5.99
CA LEU A 68 5.98 -0.26 6.00
C LEU A 68 7.28 0.52 6.22
N THR A 69 8.43 -0.12 6.07
CA THR A 69 9.74 0.50 6.28
C THR A 69 10.32 1.04 4.97
N PRO A 70 11.35 1.90 5.01
CA PRO A 70 12.02 2.38 3.80
C PRO A 70 12.70 1.27 2.97
N LYS A 71 12.81 0.06 3.52
CA LYS A 71 13.33 -1.11 2.80
C LYS A 71 12.40 -1.56 1.69
N LEU A 72 11.11 -1.25 1.75
CA LEU A 72 10.13 -1.69 0.74
C LEU A 72 10.55 -1.32 -0.70
N ILE A 73 11.13 -0.14 -0.88
CA ILE A 73 11.56 0.40 -2.18
C ILE A 73 13.07 0.30 -2.41
N ARG A 74 13.87 0.07 -1.35
CA ARG A 74 15.34 0.06 -1.46
C ARG A 74 15.94 -1.29 -1.88
N PHE A 75 15.16 -2.35 -2.05
CA PHE A 75 15.67 -3.72 -2.24
C PHE A 75 15.26 -4.43 -3.55
N ASN A 76 14.81 -3.73 -4.58
CA ASN A 76 14.62 -4.35 -5.91
C ASN A 76 15.91 -4.37 -6.74
N LYS A 77 16.97 -4.97 -6.21
CA LYS A 77 18.17 -5.35 -6.96
C LYS A 77 18.59 -6.78 -6.62
#